data_AF-A0A259K1I3-F1
#
_entry.id   AF-A0A259K1I3-F1
#
_cell.length_a   1.000
_cell.length_b   1.000
_cell.length_c   1.000
_cell.angle_alpha   90.00
_cell.angle_beta   90.00
_cell.angle_gamma   90.00
#
_symmetry.space_group_name_H-M   'P 1'
#
loop_
_entity.id
_entity.type
_entity.pdbx_description
1 polymer ?
#
loop_
_entity_poly.entity_id
_entity_poly.type
_entity_poly.pdbx_seq_one_letter_code
_entity_poly.pdbx_strand_id
1 'polypeptide(L)'
;LRGAAGGDGFVEDNLWTGIGRARSGCGAAIVGTPDQVLAKLRAYQAEGIEAFILSGYPHATECDLFARHVLPHIQHAPLDFG
;
A
#
# COMPACT_ATOMS: atom_id res chain seq x y z
N LEU A 1 -21.76 -7.00 14.87
CA LEU A 1 -20.49 -7.38 14.19
C LEU A 1 -19.74 -6.14 13.69
N ARG A 2 -19.28 -5.25 14.57
CA ARG A 2 -18.24 -4.23 14.30
C ARG A 2 -17.53 -3.91 15.62
N GLY A 3 -16.90 -4.93 16.19
CA GLY A 3 -16.06 -4.78 17.37
C GLY A 3 -14.62 -4.59 16.90
N ALA A 4 -14.01 -3.50 17.36
CA ALA A 4 -12.57 -3.19 17.27
C ALA A 4 -12.01 -2.86 15.87
N ALA A 5 -12.37 -1.69 15.32
CA ALA A 5 -11.40 -0.90 14.58
C ALA A 5 -10.49 -0.24 15.62
N GLY A 6 -9.24 -0.71 15.73
CA GLY A 6 -8.28 -0.21 16.71
C GLY A 6 -7.99 1.27 16.52
N GLY A 7 -8.49 2.11 17.42
CA GLY A 7 -7.89 3.38 17.86
C GLY A 7 -7.80 4.60 16.93
N ASP A 8 -7.39 4.47 15.66
CA ASP A 8 -6.82 5.59 14.89
C ASP A 8 -7.21 5.64 13.39
N GLY A 9 -8.11 4.75 12.94
CA GLY A 9 -8.57 4.67 11.55
C GLY A 9 -7.98 3.54 10.72
N PHE A 10 -7.22 2.61 11.31
CA PHE A 10 -6.96 1.30 10.69
C PHE A 10 -8.26 0.48 10.57
N VAL A 11 -8.50 -0.07 9.40
CA VAL A 11 -9.64 -0.98 9.13
C VAL A 11 -9.19 -2.44 9.12
N GLU A 12 -7.91 -2.66 8.83
CA GLU A 12 -7.20 -3.94 8.93
C GLU A 12 -5.75 -3.67 9.33
N ASP A 13 -5.02 -4.71 9.73
CA ASP A 13 -3.58 -4.60 9.99
C ASP A 13 -2.87 -3.99 8.77
N ASN A 14 -2.10 -2.93 9.06
CA ASN A 14 -1.36 -2.12 8.10
C ASN A 14 -2.22 -1.47 6.99
N LEU A 15 -3.54 -1.37 7.14
CA LEU A 15 -4.44 -0.68 6.20
C LEU A 15 -5.18 0.48 6.88
N TRP A 16 -4.71 1.70 6.65
CA TRP A 16 -5.22 2.91 7.26
C TRP A 16 -6.16 3.67 6.32
N THR A 17 -7.41 3.88 6.73
CA THR A 17 -8.41 4.63 5.93
C THR A 17 -8.52 6.10 6.29
N GLY A 18 -7.78 6.55 7.33
CA GLY A 18 -7.78 7.95 7.74
C GLY A 18 -7.28 8.90 6.66
N ILE A 19 -6.54 8.40 5.67
CA ILE A 19 -6.02 9.18 4.55
C ILE A 19 -7.12 9.84 3.71
N GLY A 20 -8.30 9.19 3.58
CA GLY A 20 -9.43 9.74 2.83
C GLY A 20 -10.06 10.98 3.46
N ARG A 21 -9.77 11.26 4.75
CA ARG A 21 -10.17 12.52 5.42
C ARG A 21 -9.18 13.66 5.15
N ALA A 22 -7.93 13.33 4.85
CA ALA A 22 -6.86 14.30 4.62
C ALA A 22 -6.69 14.68 3.14
N ARG A 23 -7.14 13.82 2.21
CA ARG A 23 -7.05 14.10 0.76
C ARG A 23 -8.16 13.42 -0.04
N SER A 24 -8.59 14.10 -1.11
CA SER A 24 -9.33 13.47 -2.21
C SER A 24 -8.32 12.69 -3.07
N GLY A 25 -8.25 11.38 -2.88
CA GLY A 25 -7.27 10.49 -3.53
C GLY A 25 -7.54 9.04 -3.14
N CYS A 26 -6.49 8.23 -2.96
CA CYS A 26 -6.65 6.85 -2.46
C CYS A 26 -7.37 6.85 -1.10
N GLY A 27 -8.46 6.06 -0.97
CA GLY A 27 -9.27 5.97 0.25
C GLY A 27 -8.62 5.17 1.40
N ALA A 28 -7.51 4.50 1.12
CA ALA A 28 -6.73 3.75 2.10
C ALA A 28 -5.22 3.88 1.83
N ALA A 29 -4.40 3.72 2.87
CA ALA A 29 -2.96 3.69 2.78
C ALA A 29 -2.46 2.40 3.44
N ILE A 30 -1.52 1.71 2.79
CA ILE A 30 -0.77 0.64 3.45
C ILE A 30 0.33 1.31 4.26
N VAL A 31 0.37 1.10 5.59
CA VAL A 31 1.30 1.77 6.49
C VAL A 31 2.02 0.75 7.36
N GLY A 32 3.36 0.78 7.34
CA GLY A 32 4.19 -0.15 8.10
C GLY A 32 5.66 -0.12 7.64
N THR A 33 6.46 -1.07 8.12
CA THR A 33 7.81 -1.34 7.62
C THR A 33 7.76 -1.91 6.18
N PRO A 34 8.88 -1.91 5.43
CA PRO A 34 8.90 -2.49 4.08
C PRO A 34 8.42 -3.95 4.03
N ASP A 35 8.77 -4.76 5.03
CA ASP A 35 8.32 -6.16 5.13
C ASP A 35 6.81 -6.26 5.36
N GLN A 36 6.23 -5.37 6.17
CA GLN A 36 4.79 -5.32 6.42
C GLN A 36 4.01 -4.88 5.18
N VAL A 37 4.54 -3.88 4.44
CA VAL A 37 3.98 -3.42 3.17
C VAL A 37 4.01 -4.55 2.14
N LEU A 38 5.15 -5.23 1.99
CA LEU A 38 5.30 -6.36 1.09
C LEU A 38 4.35 -7.51 1.44
N ALA A 39 4.23 -7.85 2.72
CA ALA A 39 3.29 -8.87 3.19
C ALA A 39 1.84 -8.51 2.85
N LYS A 40 1.44 -7.24 3.00
CA LYS A 40 0.09 -6.78 2.66
C LYS A 40 -0.19 -6.86 1.16
N LEU A 41 0.77 -6.45 0.32
CA LEU A 41 0.64 -6.56 -1.14
C LEU A 41 0.49 -8.03 -1.57
N ARG A 42 1.28 -8.94 -1.00
CA ARG A 42 1.18 -10.38 -1.27
C ARG A 42 -0.15 -10.98 -0.82
N ALA A 43 -0.70 -10.52 0.32
CA ALA A 43 -2.03 -10.94 0.75
C ALA A 43 -3.09 -10.53 -0.28
N TYR A 44 -3.04 -9.30 -0.80
CA TYR A 44 -3.95 -8.87 -1.87
C TYR A 44 -3.75 -9.65 -3.17
N GLN A 45 -2.52 -9.98 -3.54
CA GLN A 45 -2.25 -10.85 -4.68
C GLN A 45 -2.83 -12.25 -4.50
N ALA A 46 -2.75 -12.82 -3.30
CA ALA A 46 -3.34 -14.13 -3.00
C ALA A 46 -4.88 -14.14 -3.12
N GLU A 47 -5.53 -13.00 -2.89
CA GLU A 47 -6.96 -12.78 -3.13
C GLU A 47 -7.31 -12.44 -4.60
N GLY A 48 -6.32 -12.47 -5.50
CA GLY A 48 -6.51 -12.25 -6.94
C GLY A 48 -6.38 -10.80 -7.41
N ILE A 49 -5.88 -9.88 -6.58
CA ILE A 49 -5.60 -8.49 -6.99
C ILE A 49 -4.23 -8.43 -7.67
N GLU A 50 -4.22 -8.18 -8.97
CA GLU A 50 -2.99 -8.25 -9.79
C GLU A 50 -2.36 -6.87 -10.07
N ALA A 51 -3.14 -5.78 -9.96
CA ALA A 51 -2.69 -4.43 -10.30
C ALA A 51 -2.81 -3.49 -9.11
N PHE A 52 -1.74 -2.75 -8.82
CA PHE A 52 -1.67 -1.77 -7.74
C PHE A 52 -1.25 -0.41 -8.27
N ILE A 53 -2.10 0.62 -8.08
CA ILE A 53 -1.75 2.01 -8.34
C ILE A 53 -1.38 2.65 -7.01
N LEU A 54 -0.08 2.82 -6.76
CA LEU A 54 0.45 3.28 -5.49
C LEU A 54 0.84 4.76 -5.52
N SER A 55 0.76 5.42 -4.37
CA SER A 55 1.31 6.76 -4.14
C SER A 55 1.72 6.92 -2.68
N GLY A 56 2.82 7.63 -2.43
CA GLY A 56 3.30 7.99 -1.09
C GLY A 56 3.68 9.47 -1.03
N TYR A 57 3.86 10.02 0.18
CA TYR A 57 4.24 11.43 0.39
C TYR A 57 5.46 11.56 1.31
N PRO A 58 6.45 12.43 0.97
CA PRO A 58 6.60 13.16 -0.29
C PRO A 58 6.86 12.21 -1.48
N HIS A 59 6.26 12.49 -2.64
CA HIS A 59 6.21 11.56 -3.77
C HIS A 59 7.56 10.99 -4.20
N ALA A 60 8.55 11.84 -4.45
CA ALA A 60 9.87 11.39 -4.92
C ALA A 60 10.56 10.48 -3.89
N THR A 61 10.61 10.91 -2.63
CA THR A 61 11.24 10.15 -1.54
C THR A 61 10.58 8.80 -1.34
N GLU A 62 9.24 8.75 -1.36
CA GLU A 62 8.51 7.49 -1.20
C GLU A 62 8.69 6.56 -2.41
N CYS A 63 8.75 7.10 -3.62
CA CYS A 63 9.11 6.31 -4.81
C CYS A 63 10.51 5.67 -4.64
N ASP A 64 11.50 6.44 -4.18
CA ASP A 64 12.86 5.92 -3.96
C ASP A 64 12.92 4.87 -2.85
N LEU A 65 12.14 5.03 -1.78
CA LEU A 65 12.06 4.04 -0.69
C LEU A 65 11.38 2.76 -1.17
N PHE A 66 10.25 2.87 -1.87
CA PHE A 66 9.53 1.73 -2.41
C PHE A 66 10.38 0.96 -3.42
N ALA A 67 11.05 1.68 -4.34
CA ALA A 67 11.92 1.10 -5.35
C ALA A 67 13.11 0.35 -4.74
N ARG A 68 13.64 0.82 -3.59
CA ARG A 68 14.77 0.17 -2.91
C ARG A 68 14.36 -1.02 -2.06
N HIS A 69 13.22 -0.95 -1.37
CA HIS A 69 12.91 -1.90 -0.30
C HIS A 69 11.76 -2.85 -0.57
N VAL A 70 10.88 -2.54 -1.54
CA VAL A 70 9.67 -3.35 -1.80
C VAL A 70 9.68 -3.89 -3.21
N LEU A 71 9.91 -3.01 -4.19
CA LEU A 71 9.85 -3.35 -5.62
C LEU A 71 10.74 -4.57 -6.00
N PRO A 72 11.97 -4.75 -5.49
CA PRO A 72 12.82 -5.91 -5.84
C PRO A 72 12.26 -7.27 -5.40
N HIS A 73 11.24 -7.28 -4.53
CA HIS A 73 10.63 -8.49 -3.96
C HIS A 73 9.27 -8.83 -4.55
N ILE A 74 8.86 -8.09 -5.58
CA ILE A 74 7.61 -8.24 -6.32
C ILE A 74 7.96 -8.56 -7.77
N GLN A 75 7.19 -9.42 -8.42
CA GLN A 75 7.33 -9.60 -9.86
C GLN A 75 6.77 -8.37 -10.57
N HIS A 76 7.65 -7.58 -11.19
CA HIS A 76 7.27 -6.37 -11.91
C HIS A 76 8.07 -6.25 -13.21
N ALA A 77 7.56 -5.45 -14.13
CA ALA A 77 8.26 -5.03 -15.34
C ALA A 77 7.90 -3.57 -15.65
N PRO A 78 8.76 -2.82 -16.35
CA PRO A 78 8.35 -1.57 -16.96
C PRO A 78 7.12 -1.80 -17.85
N LEU A 79 6.24 -0.80 -17.92
CA LEU A 79 5.19 -0.81 -18.94
C LEU A 79 5.86 -0.65 -20.30
N ASP A 80 5.73 -1.69 -21.12
CA ASP A 80 6.11 -1.65 -22.52
C ASP A 80 4.87 -1.31 -23.35
N PHE A 81 4.99 -0.30 -24.22
CA PHE A 81 3.91 0.13 -25.10
C PHE A 81 4.09 -0.36 -26.55
N GLY A 82 5.12 -1.17 -26.81
CA GLY A 82 5.48 -1.65 -28.15
C GLY A 82 6.33 -0.68 -28.94
#